data_AF-A0A1J5RP03-F1
#
_entry.id   AF-A0A1J5RP03-F1
#
_cell.length_a   1.000
_cell.length_b   1.000
_cell.length_c   1.000
_cell.angle_alpha   90.00
_cell.angle_beta   90.00
_cell.angle_gamma   90.00
#
_symmetry.space_group_name_H-M   'P 1'
#
loop_
_entity.id
_entity.type
_entity.pdbx_description
1 polymer ?
#
loop_
_entity_poly.entity_id
_entity_poly.type
_entity_poly.pdbx_seq_one_letter_code
_entity_poly.pdbx_strand_id
1 'polypeptide(L)'
;MDQHTVAQRSHLILADIAMAAAIRTYDPGFDLAACLQGYGPGAVRDRWLDAHTADQGLCRRVTTLANAGVQSLQSHSAAQLIDIAQSYGLPLSAAAAGEIADHFTRRREAVLTYRR
;
A
#
# COMPACT_ATOMS: atom_id res chain seq x y z
N MET A 1 -4.72 17.45 13.40
CA MET A 1 -4.88 16.40 12.38
C MET A 1 -5.28 15.13 13.11
N ASP A 2 -6.50 14.63 12.91
CA ASP A 2 -7.03 13.50 13.68
C ASP A 2 -6.20 12.23 13.45
N GLN A 3 -5.87 11.51 14.53
CA GLN A 3 -5.06 10.29 14.46
C GLN A 3 -5.70 9.19 13.59
N HIS A 4 -7.04 9.19 13.48
CA HIS A 4 -7.78 8.29 12.60
C HIS A 4 -7.47 8.52 11.11
N THR A 5 -7.33 9.77 10.69
CA THR A 5 -7.04 10.14 9.30
C THR A 5 -5.63 9.71 8.87
N VAL A 6 -4.66 9.79 9.79
CA VAL A 6 -3.27 9.36 9.53
C VAL A 6 -3.18 7.85 9.40
N ALA A 7 -3.83 7.10 10.30
CA ALA A 7 -3.81 5.65 10.29
C ALA A 7 -4.48 5.07 9.02
N GLN A 8 -5.63 5.63 8.63
CA GLN A 8 -6.34 5.24 7.40
C GLN A 8 -5.50 5.56 6.16
N ARG A 9 -4.97 6.79 6.05
CA ARG A 9 -4.14 7.20 4.91
C ARG A 9 -2.89 6.32 4.77
N SER A 10 -2.22 6.02 5.89
CA SER A 10 -1.03 5.16 5.88
C SER A 10 -1.35 3.76 5.38
N HIS A 11 -2.47 3.17 5.81
CA HIS A 11 -2.90 1.86 5.31
C HIS A 11 -3.24 1.88 3.83
N LEU A 12 -3.93 2.93 3.35
CA LEU A 12 -4.28 3.04 1.94
C LEU A 12 -3.05 3.15 1.04
N ILE A 13 -2.03 3.93 1.45
CA ILE A 13 -0.77 4.04 0.72
C ILE A 13 -0.04 2.68 0.68
N LEU A 14 0.08 1.99 1.82
CA LEU A 14 0.69 0.66 1.85
C LEU A 14 -0.09 -0.35 1.01
N ALA A 15 -1.42 -0.26 1.01
CA ALA A 15 -2.28 -1.10 0.19
C ALA A 15 -2.06 -0.86 -1.30
N ASP A 16 -1.92 0.40 -1.75
CA ASP A 16 -1.64 0.70 -3.16
C ASP A 16 -0.27 0.17 -3.60
N ILE A 17 0.77 0.31 -2.77
CA ILE A 17 2.10 -0.27 -3.05
C ILE A 17 2.01 -1.78 -3.17
N ALA A 18 1.33 -2.45 -2.23
CA ALA A 18 1.18 -3.90 -2.24
C ALA A 18 0.30 -4.39 -3.41
N MET A 19 -0.74 -3.63 -3.78
CA MET A 19 -1.56 -3.90 -4.95
C MET A 19 -0.73 -3.80 -6.23
N ALA A 20 0.07 -2.75 -6.40
CA ALA A 20 0.94 -2.62 -7.58
C ALA A 20 1.92 -3.80 -7.71
N ALA A 21 2.47 -4.29 -6.58
CA ALA A 21 3.27 -5.51 -6.56
C ALA A 21 2.50 -6.77 -6.97
N ALA A 22 1.30 -6.95 -6.45
CA ALA A 22 0.46 -8.10 -6.75
C ALA A 22 -0.04 -8.09 -8.21
N ILE A 23 -0.46 -6.92 -8.71
CA ILE A 23 -0.87 -6.71 -10.10
C ILE A 23 0.31 -7.03 -11.02
N ARG A 24 1.50 -6.48 -10.78
CA ARG A 24 2.69 -6.80 -11.61
C ARG A 24 3.00 -8.30 -11.67
N THR A 25 2.60 -9.06 -10.66
CA THR A 25 2.82 -10.51 -10.59
C THR A 25 1.77 -11.32 -11.37
N TYR A 26 0.48 -10.96 -11.24
CA TYR A 26 -0.64 -11.75 -11.79
C TYR A 26 -1.23 -11.18 -13.07
N ASP A 27 -1.00 -9.90 -13.34
CA ASP A 27 -1.57 -9.12 -14.41
C ASP A 27 -0.55 -8.08 -14.92
N PRO A 28 0.59 -8.54 -15.48
CA PRO A 28 1.69 -7.67 -15.91
C PRO A 28 1.32 -6.76 -17.09
N GLY A 29 0.19 -7.02 -17.77
CA GLY A 29 -0.30 -6.21 -18.89
C GLY A 29 -1.14 -5.00 -18.46
N PHE A 30 -1.48 -4.90 -17.17
CA PHE A 30 -2.26 -3.79 -16.66
C PHE A 30 -1.48 -2.48 -16.64
N ASP A 31 -2.10 -1.42 -17.18
CA ASP A 31 -1.51 -0.09 -17.16
C ASP A 31 -1.63 0.56 -15.78
N LEU A 32 -0.65 0.26 -14.92
CA LEU A 32 -0.52 0.90 -13.61
C LEU A 32 -0.35 2.43 -13.73
N ALA A 33 0.29 2.93 -14.79
CA ALA A 33 0.52 4.38 -14.93
C ALA A 33 -0.78 5.15 -15.13
N ALA A 34 -1.76 4.58 -15.85
CA ALA A 34 -3.10 5.14 -15.95
C ALA A 34 -3.79 5.26 -14.58
N CYS A 35 -3.51 4.35 -13.63
CA CYS A 35 -4.05 4.43 -12.28
C CYS A 35 -3.46 5.56 -11.42
N LEU A 36 -2.32 6.10 -11.83
CA LEU A 36 -1.59 7.12 -11.07
C LEU A 36 -1.90 8.55 -11.54
N GLN A 37 -2.63 8.72 -12.63
CA GLN A 37 -3.15 10.02 -13.04
C GLN A 37 -4.15 10.54 -12.01
N GLY A 38 -3.85 11.67 -11.38
CA GLY A 38 -4.65 12.23 -10.29
C GLY A 38 -4.67 11.33 -9.05
N TYR A 39 -3.56 10.66 -8.75
CA TYR A 39 -3.46 9.68 -7.67
C TYR A 39 -3.95 10.22 -6.32
N GLY A 40 -4.78 9.41 -5.67
CA GLY A 40 -5.11 9.50 -4.25
C GLY A 40 -4.97 8.12 -3.59
N PRO A 41 -4.71 8.05 -2.27
CA PRO A 41 -4.61 6.77 -1.58
C PRO A 41 -5.88 5.91 -1.74
N GLY A 42 -5.71 4.65 -2.14
CA GLY A 42 -6.76 3.69 -2.49
C GLY A 42 -7.01 3.56 -4.00
N ALA A 43 -6.50 4.48 -4.83
CA ALA A 43 -6.86 4.56 -6.24
C ALA A 43 -6.39 3.34 -7.05
N VAL A 44 -5.27 2.71 -6.70
CA VAL A 44 -4.75 1.56 -7.45
C VAL A 44 -5.70 0.38 -7.30
N ARG A 45 -6.16 0.13 -6.07
CA ARG A 45 -7.11 -0.95 -5.79
C ARG A 45 -8.43 -0.74 -6.51
N ASP A 46 -9.03 0.44 -6.36
CA ASP A 46 -10.37 0.70 -6.87
C ASP A 46 -10.41 0.60 -8.39
N ARG A 47 -9.47 1.27 -9.08
CA ARG A 47 -9.39 1.24 -10.55
C ARG A 47 -9.10 -0.16 -11.09
N TRP A 48 -8.24 -0.93 -10.43
CA TRP A 48 -7.94 -2.29 -10.87
C TRP A 48 -9.13 -3.24 -10.67
N LEU A 49 -9.84 -3.14 -9.54
CA LEU A 49 -11.04 -3.94 -9.28
C LEU A 49 -12.16 -3.62 -10.26
N ASP A 50 -12.37 -2.33 -10.59
CA ASP A 50 -13.37 -1.90 -11.58
C ASP A 50 -13.10 -2.52 -12.95
N ALA A 51 -11.82 -2.59 -13.37
CA ALA A 51 -11.40 -3.20 -14.62
C ALA A 51 -11.56 -4.74 -14.67
N HIS A 52 -11.62 -5.41 -13.51
CA HIS A 52 -11.56 -6.88 -13.41
C HIS A 52 -12.77 -7.50 -12.69
N THR A 53 -13.88 -6.76 -12.58
CA THR A 53 -15.11 -7.21 -11.89
C THR A 53 -15.63 -8.59 -12.33
N ALA A 54 -15.40 -8.97 -13.59
CA ALA A 54 -15.81 -10.26 -14.14
C ALA A 54 -14.94 -11.46 -13.68
N ASP A 55 -13.65 -11.25 -13.39
CA ASP A 55 -12.75 -12.32 -12.95
C ASP A 55 -12.53 -12.29 -11.43
N GLN A 56 -13.50 -12.89 -10.73
CA GLN A 56 -13.47 -13.02 -9.27
C GLN A 56 -12.30 -13.87 -8.76
N GLY A 57 -11.80 -14.80 -9.58
CA GLY A 57 -10.67 -15.66 -9.23
C GLY A 57 -9.36 -14.87 -9.21
N LEU A 58 -9.12 -14.08 -10.26
CA LEU A 58 -8.01 -13.14 -10.32
C LEU A 58 -8.07 -12.10 -9.21
N CYS A 59 -9.25 -11.49 -9.01
CA CYS A 59 -9.48 -10.52 -7.93
C CYS A 59 -9.07 -11.07 -6.57
N ARG A 60 -9.46 -12.32 -6.26
CA ARG A 60 -9.10 -12.96 -4.99
C ARG A 60 -7.59 -13.21 -4.85
N ARG A 61 -6.91 -13.68 -5.91
CA ARG A 61 -5.47 -13.94 -5.86
C ARG A 61 -4.66 -12.66 -5.64
N VAL A 62 -4.99 -11.61 -6.39
CA VAL A 62 -4.30 -10.31 -6.29
C VAL A 62 -4.53 -9.68 -4.93
N THR A 63 -5.78 -9.60 -4.46
CA THR A 63 -6.09 -9.02 -3.14
C THR A 63 -5.48 -9.81 -2.00
N THR A 64 -5.42 -11.14 -2.09
CA THR A 64 -4.77 -11.98 -1.07
C THR A 64 -3.27 -11.70 -1.00
N LEU A 65 -2.58 -11.63 -2.15
CA LEU A 65 -1.16 -11.31 -2.19
C LEU A 65 -0.89 -9.89 -1.69
N ALA A 66 -1.70 -8.91 -2.10
CA ALA A 66 -1.58 -7.54 -1.64
C ALA A 66 -1.75 -7.43 -0.12
N ASN A 67 -2.74 -8.11 0.47
CA ASN A 67 -2.96 -8.10 1.92
C ASN A 67 -1.77 -8.68 2.70
N ALA A 68 -1.13 -9.75 2.18
CA ALA A 68 0.10 -10.27 2.75
C ALA A 68 1.26 -9.26 2.62
N GLY A 69 1.37 -8.60 1.47
CA GLY A 69 2.36 -7.56 1.20
C GLY A 69 2.25 -6.36 2.15
N VAL A 70 1.02 -5.91 2.46
CA VAL A 70 0.79 -4.79 3.39
C VAL A 70 1.44 -5.04 4.74
N GLN A 71 1.28 -6.24 5.30
CA GLN A 71 1.90 -6.57 6.60
C GLN A 71 3.42 -6.52 6.55
N SER A 72 4.03 -6.99 5.44
CA SER A 72 5.48 -6.89 5.24
C SER A 72 5.94 -5.44 5.22
N LEU A 73 5.25 -4.57 4.47
CA LEU A 73 5.60 -3.16 4.31
C LEU A 73 5.55 -2.37 5.62
N GLN A 74 4.70 -2.74 6.59
CA GLN A 74 4.62 -2.07 7.89
C GLN A 74 5.92 -2.12 8.71
N SER A 75 6.83 -3.04 8.37
CA SER A 75 8.13 -3.17 9.04
C SER A 75 9.26 -2.39 8.36
N HIS A 76 9.02 -1.82 7.18
CA HIS A 76 10.04 -1.16 6.37
C HIS A 76 10.32 0.26 6.85
N SER A 77 11.56 0.71 6.65
CA SER A 77 11.95 2.11 6.88
C SER A 77 11.36 3.03 5.80
N ALA A 78 11.32 4.33 6.08
CA ALA A 78 10.84 5.34 5.13
C ALA A 78 11.59 5.28 3.79
N ALA A 79 12.92 5.11 3.81
CA ALA A 79 13.74 4.99 2.59
C ALA A 79 13.34 3.77 1.76
N GLN A 80 13.18 2.61 2.41
CA GLN A 80 12.76 1.39 1.71
C GLN A 80 11.35 1.52 1.13
N LEU A 81 10.42 2.19 1.82
CA LEU A 81 9.08 2.45 1.28
C LEU A 81 9.12 3.34 0.04
N ILE A 82 9.99 4.35 0.02
CA ILE A 82 10.20 5.21 -1.16
C ILE A 82 10.74 4.39 -2.33
N ASP A 83 11.81 3.61 -2.10
CA ASP A 83 12.42 2.78 -3.14
C ASP A 83 11.42 1.81 -3.77
N ILE A 84 10.63 1.14 -2.92
CA ILE A 84 9.58 0.21 -3.37
C ILE A 84 8.52 0.99 -4.17
N ALA A 85 7.97 2.08 -3.63
CA ALA A 85 6.95 2.88 -4.31
C ALA A 85 7.43 3.36 -5.69
N GLN A 86 8.66 3.86 -5.78
CA GLN A 86 9.29 4.30 -7.02
C GLN A 86 9.43 3.16 -8.03
N SER A 87 9.76 1.95 -7.58
CA SER A 87 9.86 0.78 -8.46
C SER A 87 8.53 0.41 -9.16
N TYR A 88 7.41 0.91 -8.63
CA TYR A 88 6.06 0.74 -9.18
C TYR A 88 5.48 2.05 -9.73
N GLY A 89 6.24 3.15 -9.72
CA GLY A 89 5.81 4.47 -10.18
C GLY A 89 4.89 5.24 -9.21
N LEU A 90 4.62 4.73 -8.00
CA LEU A 90 3.72 5.39 -7.05
C LEU A 90 4.35 6.66 -6.48
N PRO A 91 3.62 7.80 -6.45
CA PRO A 91 4.13 9.02 -5.85
C PRO A 91 4.06 8.92 -4.32
N LEU A 92 5.22 8.75 -3.69
CA LEU A 92 5.37 8.78 -2.23
C LEU A 92 6.40 9.84 -1.83
N SER A 93 5.95 10.88 -1.11
CA SER A 93 6.86 11.91 -0.60
C SER A 93 7.63 11.41 0.62
N ALA A 94 8.83 11.95 0.83
CA ALA A 94 9.65 11.63 2.00
C ALA A 94 8.93 11.91 3.33
N ALA A 95 8.16 13.01 3.39
CA ALA A 95 7.35 13.34 4.56
C ALA A 95 6.29 12.26 4.84
N ALA A 96 5.55 11.83 3.82
CA ALA A 96 4.53 10.78 3.98
C ALA A 96 5.16 9.41 4.34
N ALA A 97 6.30 9.06 3.74
CA ALA A 97 7.03 7.84 4.08
C ALA A 97 7.51 7.85 5.54
N GLY A 98 8.00 8.99 6.03
CA GLY A 98 8.37 9.19 7.44
C GLY A 98 7.18 9.01 8.38
N GLU A 99 6.05 9.67 8.08
CA GLU A 99 4.81 9.53 8.87
C GLU A 99 4.34 8.08 8.98
N ILE A 100 4.40 7.32 7.88
CA ILE A 100 4.02 5.90 7.83
C ILE A 100 4.97 5.08 8.72
N ALA A 101 6.28 5.23 8.54
CA ALA A 101 7.27 4.47 9.30
C ALA A 101 7.17 4.75 10.81
N ASP A 102 6.99 6.02 11.19
CA ASP A 102 6.80 6.43 12.58
C ASP A 102 5.50 5.91 13.17
N HIS A 103 4.42 5.89 12.39
CA HIS A 103 3.13 5.36 12.83
C HIS A 103 3.23 3.87 13.19
N PHE A 104 3.77 3.04 12.29
CA PHE A 104 3.86 1.61 12.53
C PHE A 104 4.95 1.23 13.54
N THR A 105 6.01 2.02 13.67
CA THR A 105 7.01 1.86 14.73
C THR A 105 6.41 2.11 16.11
N ARG A 106 5.76 3.26 16.32
CA ARG A 106 5.07 3.56 17.58
C ARG A 106 4.01 2.51 17.94
N ARG A 107 3.26 2.04 16.94
CA ARG A 107 2.26 0.97 17.16
C ARG A 107 2.90 -0.32 17.66
N ARG A 108 4.06 -0.73 17.12
CA ARG A 108 4.79 -1.93 17.58
C ARG A 108 5.32 -1.74 19.01
N GLU A 109 5.93 -0.59 19.30
CA GLU A 109 6.46 -0.27 20.63
C GLU A 109 5.37 -0.24 21.71
N ALA A 110 4.20 0.31 21.37
CA ALA A 110 3.04 0.33 22.28
C ALA A 110 2.56 -1.09 22.63
N VAL A 111 2.49 -1.99 21.65
CA VAL A 111 2.12 -3.40 21.87
C VAL A 111 3.16 -4.12 22.73
N LEU A 112 4.45 -3.84 22.54
CA LEU A 112 5.52 -4.42 23.35
C LEU A 112 5.50 -3.93 24.79
N THR A 113 5.18 -2.66 25.00
CA THR A 113 5.10 -2.05 26.34
C THR A 113 3.92 -2.62 27.14
N TYR A 114 2.78 -2.87 26.48
CA TYR A 114 1.60 -3.46 27.13
C TYR A 114 1.78 -4.93 27.56
N ARG A 115 2.76 -5.64 26.99
CA ARG A 115 3.05 -7.06 27.29
C ARG A 115 4.14 -7.27 28.35
N ARG A 116 4.70 -6.20 28.90
CA ARG A 116 5.65 -6.23 30.03
C ARG A 116 4.93 -5.92 31.33
#